data_AF-A0A834CEB4-F1
#
_entry.id   AF-A0A834CEB4-F1
#
_cell.length_a   1.000
_cell.length_b   1.000
_cell.length_c   1.000
_cell.angle_alpha   90.00
_cell.angle_beta   90.00
_cell.angle_gamma   90.00
#
_symmetry.space_group_name_H-M   'P 1'
#
loop_
_entity.id
_entity.type
_entity.pdbx_description
1 polymer ?
#
loop_
_entity_poly.entity_id
_entity_poly.type
_entity_poly.pdbx_seq_one_letter_code
_entity_poly.pdbx_strand_id
1 'polypeptide(L)'
;MLVAYLLTTHRVSNNMTAYQLLRNSLNFLASTDLTVNGISLAKNPDSTAPSLAEFHSAFQVVFVDPSGHLNMCSDMTACTYKQLQHEASLSMQFWDEPTVDGFHCLLMTPKPMIRTSDHVFQLCDLVKLQSTCKKQNLLNDLMDLSGNYVQAALPFILSLLQQGLGQRIHQLTHSLAPDPEWSVEGEAPKYKAQPPLSFGLLLKPELAASVLEKGPAADNPKAVEFRQLWGSRSELRRFQDGSITEAVLWEGESMCQKRLVPQQIVTYLLQLHADIPEASVRHVGGMDDVVKTGSEVPTTGEEESLAVVQAYDDLSRKLWNLEGLPLSITAVQGAHPALRYTQVFPPQPLKVDYTFFDKEKTSRSLIPKEGKPCPAYITPITG
;
A
#
# COMPACT_ATOMS: atom_id res chain seq x y z
N MET A 1 7.35 27.23 -14.93
CA MET A 1 8.12 26.71 -16.08
C MET A 1 7.38 25.69 -16.92
N LEU A 2 6.70 24.70 -16.33
CA LEU A 2 5.92 23.73 -17.11
C LEU A 2 4.92 24.38 -18.09
N VAL A 3 4.11 25.34 -17.62
CA VAL A 3 3.16 26.07 -18.49
C VAL A 3 3.89 26.81 -19.63
N ALA A 4 5.07 27.38 -19.36
CA ALA A 4 5.89 28.02 -20.39
C ALA A 4 6.37 27.01 -21.44
N TYR A 5 6.80 25.80 -21.01
CA TYR A 5 7.12 24.70 -21.92
C TYR A 5 5.92 24.32 -22.80
N LEU A 6 4.73 24.14 -22.21
CA LEU A 6 3.51 23.83 -22.94
C LEU A 6 3.14 24.93 -23.95
N LEU A 7 3.37 26.19 -23.61
CA LEU A 7 3.13 27.31 -24.51
C LEU A 7 4.13 27.30 -25.69
N THR A 8 5.43 27.09 -25.41
CA THR A 8 6.46 27.04 -26.46
C THR A 8 6.32 25.85 -27.40
N THR A 9 5.73 24.76 -26.93
CA THR A 9 5.44 23.55 -27.72
C THR A 9 4.05 23.57 -28.35
N HIS A 10 3.34 24.71 -28.28
CA HIS A 10 1.99 24.89 -28.80
C HIS A 10 0.94 23.90 -28.25
N ARG A 11 1.18 23.30 -27.07
CA ARG A 11 0.19 22.47 -26.36
C ARG A 11 -0.86 23.30 -25.60
N VAL A 12 -0.54 24.57 -25.30
CA VAL A 12 -1.49 25.56 -24.78
C VAL A 12 -1.36 26.87 -25.57
N SER A 13 -2.36 27.75 -25.50
CA SER A 13 -2.36 29.04 -26.20
C SER A 13 -2.61 30.22 -25.25
N ASN A 14 -2.17 31.41 -25.66
CA ASN A 14 -2.35 32.66 -24.89
C ASN A 14 -3.82 33.07 -24.70
N ASN A 15 -4.74 32.50 -25.49
CA ASN A 15 -6.16 32.80 -25.42
C ASN A 15 -6.92 31.88 -24.44
N MET A 16 -6.24 30.88 -23.86
CA MET A 16 -6.86 29.95 -22.92
C MET A 16 -7.12 30.61 -21.56
N THR A 17 -8.25 30.26 -20.95
CA THR A 17 -8.57 30.68 -19.57
C THR A 17 -7.66 29.95 -18.57
N ALA A 18 -7.58 30.47 -17.34
CA ALA A 18 -6.81 29.81 -16.26
C ALA A 18 -7.26 28.36 -16.01
N TYR A 19 -8.56 28.09 -16.10
CA TYR A 19 -9.11 26.73 -16.01
C TYR A 19 -8.58 25.82 -17.13
N GLN A 20 -8.61 26.30 -18.38
CA GLN A 20 -8.11 25.54 -19.53
C GLN A 20 -6.60 25.29 -19.43
N LEU A 21 -5.83 26.28 -18.97
CA LEU A 21 -4.39 26.12 -18.74
C LEU A 21 -4.08 25.08 -17.66
N LEU A 22 -4.79 25.12 -16.52
CA LEU A 22 -4.63 24.16 -15.45
C LEU A 22 -5.00 22.75 -15.92
N ARG A 23 -6.17 22.59 -16.55
CA ARG A 23 -6.65 21.31 -17.07
C ARG A 23 -5.68 20.70 -18.09
N ASN A 24 -5.18 21.49 -19.04
CA ASN A 24 -4.18 21.02 -20.01
C ASN A 24 -2.84 20.68 -19.37
N SER A 25 -2.44 21.40 -18.31
CA SER A 25 -1.22 21.10 -17.56
C SER A 25 -1.34 19.78 -16.80
N LEU A 26 -2.46 19.52 -16.14
CA LEU A 26 -2.71 18.23 -15.48
C LEU A 26 -2.82 17.10 -16.50
N ASN A 27 -3.50 17.31 -17.63
CA ASN A 27 -3.56 16.32 -18.70
C ASN A 27 -2.15 15.98 -19.24
N PHE A 28 -1.26 16.97 -19.36
CA PHE A 28 0.13 16.73 -19.73
C PHE A 28 0.86 15.87 -18.69
N LEU A 29 0.74 16.21 -17.40
CA LEU A 29 1.37 15.46 -16.31
C LEU A 29 0.83 14.02 -16.19
N ALA A 30 -0.46 13.83 -16.43
CA ALA A 30 -1.11 12.52 -16.41
C ALA A 30 -0.60 11.60 -17.54
N SER A 31 -0.36 12.16 -18.72
CA SER A 31 -0.05 11.38 -19.94
C SER A 31 1.44 11.28 -20.27
N THR A 32 2.26 12.23 -19.83
CA THR A 32 3.69 12.29 -20.14
C THR A 32 4.49 11.72 -18.99
N ASP A 33 5.50 10.91 -19.27
CA ASP A 33 6.36 10.33 -18.24
C ASP A 33 7.78 10.92 -18.27
N LEU A 34 8.04 11.90 -17.41
CA LEU A 34 9.34 12.56 -17.32
C LEU A 34 10.45 11.70 -16.71
N THR A 35 10.15 10.52 -16.16
CA THR A 35 11.19 9.57 -15.71
C THR A 35 11.78 8.77 -16.85
N VAL A 36 11.17 8.82 -18.05
CA VAL A 36 11.61 8.11 -19.25
C VAL A 36 11.88 9.10 -20.37
N ASN A 37 10.92 9.99 -20.62
CA ASN A 37 10.96 10.97 -21.69
C ASN A 37 11.11 12.37 -21.09
N GLY A 38 12.34 12.70 -20.73
CA GLY A 38 12.70 14.02 -20.20
C GLY A 38 12.35 15.12 -21.20
N ILE A 39 12.07 16.32 -20.69
CA ILE A 39 11.74 17.49 -21.51
C ILE A 39 12.76 18.61 -21.32
N SER A 40 12.84 19.52 -22.28
CA SER A 40 13.75 20.68 -22.24
C SER A 40 13.07 21.93 -22.75
N LEU A 41 13.39 23.07 -22.13
CA LEU A 41 13.07 24.41 -22.61
C LEU A 41 14.16 25.01 -23.51
N ALA A 42 15.33 24.40 -23.59
CA ALA A 42 16.45 24.89 -24.39
C ALA A 42 16.17 24.71 -25.88
N LYS A 43 16.18 25.81 -26.65
CA LYS A 43 15.95 25.79 -28.10
C LYS A 43 17.24 25.66 -28.90
N ASN A 44 18.30 26.32 -28.43
CA ASN A 44 19.64 26.30 -29.01
C ASN A 44 20.65 26.17 -27.86
N PRO A 45 20.78 24.99 -27.23
CA PRO A 45 21.78 24.78 -26.21
C PRO A 45 23.19 25.05 -26.78
N ASP A 46 24.10 25.56 -25.95
CA ASP A 46 25.50 25.69 -26.35
C ASP A 46 26.16 24.30 -26.53
N SER A 47 27.36 24.27 -27.10
CA SER A 47 28.08 23.00 -27.36
C SER A 47 28.50 22.25 -26.10
N THR A 48 28.38 22.87 -24.93
CA THR A 48 28.75 22.30 -23.63
C THR A 48 27.57 21.75 -22.85
N ALA A 49 26.35 22.05 -23.28
CA ALA A 49 25.13 21.62 -22.60
C ALA A 49 24.98 20.08 -22.66
N PRO A 50 24.67 19.43 -21.53
CA PRO A 50 24.41 18.00 -21.52
C PRO A 50 23.17 17.64 -22.35
N SER A 51 23.23 16.49 -22.99
CA SER A 51 22.09 15.85 -23.62
C SER A 51 21.07 15.37 -22.58
N LEU A 52 19.81 15.19 -23.01
CA LEU A 52 18.79 14.59 -22.15
C LEU A 52 19.18 13.20 -21.64
N ALA A 53 19.91 12.42 -22.44
CA ALA A 53 20.40 11.10 -22.04
C ALA A 53 21.44 11.18 -20.91
N GLU A 54 22.31 12.19 -20.95
CA GLU A 54 23.25 12.47 -19.86
C GLU A 54 22.55 12.98 -18.60
N PHE A 55 21.47 13.76 -18.74
CA PHE A 55 20.65 14.09 -17.56
C PHE A 55 19.98 12.86 -16.95
N HIS A 56 19.45 11.94 -17.78
CA HIS A 56 18.82 10.71 -17.30
C HIS A 56 19.79 9.70 -16.69
N SER A 57 21.09 9.78 -17.02
CA SER A 57 22.08 8.93 -16.34
C SER A 57 22.37 9.39 -14.90
N ALA A 58 22.11 10.66 -14.58
CA ALA A 58 22.32 11.24 -13.26
C ALA A 58 21.04 11.44 -12.44
N PHE A 59 19.90 11.73 -13.09
CA PHE A 59 18.66 12.12 -12.42
C PHE A 59 17.49 11.23 -12.82
N GLN A 60 16.60 10.97 -11.85
CA GLN A 60 15.41 10.14 -12.06
C GLN A 60 14.29 10.84 -12.83
N VAL A 61 14.24 12.18 -12.78
CA VAL A 61 13.26 12.99 -13.51
C VAL A 61 13.97 14.16 -14.17
N VAL A 62 13.71 14.38 -15.45
CA VAL A 62 14.43 15.37 -16.25
C VAL A 62 13.49 16.41 -16.82
N PHE A 63 13.67 17.65 -16.36
CA PHE A 63 13.10 18.85 -16.97
C PHE A 63 14.17 19.94 -17.04
N VAL A 64 14.76 20.12 -18.22
CA VAL A 64 15.87 21.06 -18.42
C VAL A 64 15.36 22.48 -18.65
N ASP A 65 16.04 23.43 -18.03
CA ASP A 65 15.76 24.87 -18.12
C ASP A 65 16.06 25.46 -19.52
N PRO A 66 15.75 26.75 -19.76
CA PRO A 66 16.03 27.39 -21.05
C PRO A 66 17.52 27.49 -21.42
N SER A 67 18.44 27.49 -20.44
CA SER A 67 19.88 27.54 -20.73
C SER A 67 20.42 26.20 -21.25
N GLY A 68 19.78 25.09 -20.91
CA GLY A 68 20.21 23.75 -21.29
C GLY A 68 21.11 23.07 -20.25
N HIS A 69 21.45 23.75 -19.15
CA HIS A 69 22.44 23.28 -18.18
C HIS A 69 21.86 22.86 -16.84
N LEU A 70 20.63 23.29 -16.51
CA LEU A 70 20.03 23.03 -15.21
C LEU A 70 18.82 22.08 -15.35
N ASN A 71 18.88 20.95 -14.67
CA ASN A 71 17.68 20.14 -14.43
C ASN A 71 16.85 20.76 -13.31
N MET A 72 15.69 21.31 -13.66
CA MET A 72 14.73 21.87 -12.71
C MET A 72 14.13 20.84 -11.75
N CYS A 73 14.23 19.56 -12.09
CA CYS A 73 13.71 18.45 -11.30
C CYS A 73 14.83 17.66 -10.60
N SER A 74 16.00 18.28 -10.35
CA SER A 74 17.17 17.61 -9.74
C SER A 74 16.83 16.84 -8.46
N ASP A 75 15.99 17.44 -7.61
CA ASP A 75 15.67 16.90 -6.28
C ASP A 75 14.40 16.03 -6.30
N MET A 76 13.77 15.86 -7.47
CA MET A 76 12.52 15.13 -7.59
C MET A 76 12.78 13.65 -7.85
N THR A 77 12.37 12.80 -6.92
CA THR A 77 12.43 11.35 -7.11
C THR A 77 11.37 10.88 -8.13
N ALA A 78 11.61 9.70 -8.72
CA ALA A 78 10.63 9.02 -9.56
C ALA A 78 9.31 8.78 -8.80
N CYS A 79 9.36 8.40 -7.53
CA CYS A 79 8.17 8.19 -6.69
C CYS A 79 7.32 9.47 -6.57
N THR A 80 7.95 10.62 -6.32
CA THR A 80 7.26 11.92 -6.25
C THR A 80 6.59 12.27 -7.57
N TYR A 81 7.29 12.04 -8.68
CA TYR A 81 6.74 12.32 -10.00
C TYR A 81 5.59 11.38 -10.36
N LYS A 82 5.71 10.09 -10.07
CA LYS A 82 4.63 9.11 -10.26
C LYS A 82 3.41 9.44 -9.41
N GLN A 83 3.61 9.92 -8.18
CA GLN A 83 2.53 10.44 -7.36
C GLN A 83 1.84 11.65 -8.02
N LEU A 84 2.60 12.61 -8.53
CA LEU A 84 2.04 13.76 -9.26
C LEU A 84 1.25 13.32 -10.50
N GLN A 85 1.77 12.36 -11.26
CA GLN A 85 1.11 11.79 -12.43
C GLN A 85 -0.20 11.08 -12.07
N HIS A 86 -0.21 10.31 -10.98
CA HIS A 86 -1.40 9.64 -10.47
C HIS A 86 -2.48 10.65 -10.03
N GLU A 87 -2.10 11.64 -9.21
CA GLU A 87 -3.01 12.68 -8.74
C GLU A 87 -3.52 13.56 -9.89
N ALA A 88 -2.70 13.83 -10.91
CA ALA A 88 -3.12 14.54 -12.12
C ALA A 88 -4.16 13.73 -12.90
N SER A 89 -3.96 12.40 -13.01
CA SER A 89 -4.90 11.49 -13.67
C SER A 89 -6.24 11.43 -12.94
N LEU A 90 -6.22 11.31 -11.60
CA LEU A 90 -7.42 11.37 -10.77
C LEU A 90 -8.12 12.72 -10.91
N SER A 91 -7.38 13.82 -10.88
CA SER A 91 -7.94 15.18 -11.01
C SER A 91 -8.73 15.34 -12.30
N MET A 92 -8.26 14.77 -13.40
CA MET A 92 -8.99 14.77 -14.67
C MET A 92 -10.30 13.98 -14.58
N GLN A 93 -10.31 12.81 -13.93
CA GLN A 93 -11.53 12.03 -13.72
C GLN A 93 -12.57 12.80 -12.88
N PHE A 94 -12.13 13.45 -11.81
CA PHE A 94 -13.02 14.28 -10.96
C PHE A 94 -13.59 15.49 -11.69
N TRP A 95 -12.87 16.08 -12.66
CA TRP A 95 -13.42 17.17 -13.47
C TRP A 95 -14.37 16.71 -14.57
N ASP A 96 -14.27 15.45 -15.00
CA ASP A 96 -15.14 14.89 -16.04
C ASP A 96 -16.42 14.29 -15.45
N GLU A 97 -16.46 14.06 -14.13
CA GLU A 97 -17.61 13.55 -13.40
C GLU A 97 -18.60 14.67 -13.05
N PRO A 98 -19.80 14.73 -13.68
CA PRO A 98 -20.75 15.82 -13.46
C PRO A 98 -21.48 15.74 -12.11
N THR A 99 -21.41 14.59 -11.43
CA THR A 99 -22.13 14.34 -10.16
C THR A 99 -21.36 14.79 -8.93
N VAL A 100 -20.08 15.12 -9.06
CA VAL A 100 -19.18 15.44 -7.95
C VAL A 100 -18.81 16.92 -7.99
N ASP A 101 -18.74 17.56 -6.81
CA ASP A 101 -18.14 18.90 -6.69
C ASP A 101 -16.61 18.79 -6.82
N GLY A 102 -16.14 18.73 -8.06
CA GLY A 102 -14.71 18.62 -8.37
C GLY A 102 -13.88 19.78 -7.84
N PHE A 103 -14.45 20.99 -7.72
CA PHE A 103 -13.71 22.14 -7.18
C PHE A 103 -13.39 21.91 -5.70
N HIS A 104 -14.40 21.52 -4.91
CA HIS A 104 -14.19 21.26 -3.48
C HIS A 104 -13.25 20.08 -3.24
N CYS A 105 -13.44 18.97 -3.96
CA CYS A 105 -12.64 17.76 -3.82
C CYS A 105 -11.17 17.96 -4.21
N LEU A 106 -10.88 18.78 -5.22
CA LEU A 106 -9.52 18.97 -5.74
C LEU A 106 -8.76 20.13 -5.09
N LEU A 107 -9.43 21.25 -4.82
CA LEU A 107 -8.76 22.49 -4.42
C LEU A 107 -9.01 22.91 -2.97
N MET A 108 -10.11 22.46 -2.35
CA MET A 108 -10.51 22.88 -1.01
C MET A 108 -10.27 21.83 0.08
N THR A 109 -9.97 20.59 -0.32
CA THR A 109 -9.82 19.46 0.61
C THR A 109 -8.35 19.11 0.82
N PRO A 110 -7.77 19.34 2.01
CA PRO A 110 -6.42 18.89 2.33
C PRO A 110 -6.33 17.37 2.33
N LYS A 111 -5.33 16.83 1.63
CA LYS A 111 -5.08 15.40 1.51
C LYS A 111 -3.73 15.03 2.12
N PRO A 112 -3.63 14.89 3.46
CA PRO A 112 -2.41 14.42 4.10
C PRO A 112 -2.13 12.96 3.72
N MET A 113 -0.86 12.53 3.77
CA MET A 113 -0.44 11.17 3.40
C MET A 113 -1.26 10.06 4.07
N ILE A 114 -1.60 10.22 5.35
CA ILE A 114 -2.40 9.25 6.12
C ILE A 114 -3.83 9.05 5.56
N ARG A 115 -4.33 9.97 4.73
CA ARG A 115 -5.63 9.87 4.05
C ARG A 115 -5.52 9.49 2.58
N THR A 116 -4.32 9.46 2.02
CA THR A 116 -4.07 9.11 0.61
C THR A 116 -3.32 7.80 0.43
N SER A 117 -3.00 7.12 1.53
CA SER A 117 -2.29 5.84 1.56
C SER A 117 -3.02 4.86 2.46
N ASP A 118 -3.05 3.59 2.08
CA ASP A 118 -3.66 2.51 2.87
C ASP A 118 -2.76 2.09 4.04
N HIS A 119 -1.43 2.12 3.82
CA HIS A 119 -0.44 1.94 4.87
C HIS A 119 0.54 3.08 4.90
N VAL A 120 0.89 3.54 6.10
CA VAL A 120 1.94 4.53 6.32
C VAL A 120 2.96 3.96 7.29
N PHE A 121 4.23 4.01 6.89
CA PHE A 121 5.39 3.62 7.69
C PHE A 121 6.24 4.85 7.98
N GLN A 122 6.76 4.95 9.20
CA GLN A 122 7.63 6.04 9.60
C GLN A 122 8.96 5.48 10.10
N LEU A 123 10.05 6.01 9.56
CA LEU A 123 11.38 5.77 10.07
C LEU A 123 11.70 6.85 11.12
N CYS A 124 11.70 6.47 12.40
CA CYS A 124 11.85 7.41 13.52
C CYS A 124 13.32 7.74 13.81
N ASP A 125 14.23 6.76 13.70
CA ASP A 125 15.65 6.96 14.05
C ASP A 125 16.51 7.25 12.82
N LEU A 126 16.42 8.47 12.29
CA LEU A 126 17.11 8.85 11.04
C LEU A 126 18.63 8.69 11.11
N VAL A 127 19.25 8.73 12.31
CA VAL A 127 20.69 8.49 12.47
C VAL A 127 21.12 7.13 11.91
N LYS A 128 20.24 6.13 11.90
CA LYS A 128 20.50 4.80 11.33
C LYS A 128 20.75 4.82 9.82
N LEU A 129 20.32 5.87 9.13
CA LEU A 129 20.64 6.05 7.71
C LEU A 129 22.13 6.30 7.45
N GLN A 130 22.89 6.75 8.45
CA GLN A 130 24.36 6.85 8.31
C GLN A 130 25.02 5.48 8.10
N SER A 131 24.55 4.44 8.80
CA SER A 131 25.02 3.06 8.55
C SER A 131 24.59 2.58 7.17
N THR A 132 23.36 2.91 6.74
CA THR A 132 22.87 2.62 5.39
C THR A 132 23.81 3.20 4.33
N CYS A 133 24.16 4.49 4.44
CA CYS A 133 25.06 5.15 3.50
C CYS A 133 26.44 4.47 3.44
N LYS A 134 26.99 4.05 4.59
CA LYS A 134 28.27 3.32 4.64
C LYS A 134 28.17 1.96 3.96
N LYS A 135 27.12 1.18 4.26
CA LYS A 135 26.90 -0.15 3.70
C LYS A 135 26.70 -0.13 2.18
N GLN A 136 26.00 0.89 1.69
CA GLN A 136 25.69 1.06 0.27
C GLN A 136 26.74 1.90 -0.48
N ASN A 137 27.89 2.22 0.16
CA ASN A 137 28.98 3.01 -0.43
C ASN A 137 28.55 4.39 -1.00
N LEU A 138 27.58 5.05 -0.37
CA LEU A 138 27.00 6.34 -0.80
C LEU A 138 27.84 7.55 -0.37
N LEU A 139 29.17 7.42 -0.30
CA LEU A 139 30.05 8.50 0.19
C LEU A 139 30.08 9.68 -0.78
N ASN A 140 30.03 9.43 -2.10
CA ASN A 140 30.00 10.47 -3.11
C ASN A 140 28.71 11.28 -3.01
N ASP A 141 27.55 10.61 -2.96
CA ASP A 141 26.25 11.25 -2.81
C ASP A 141 26.17 12.08 -1.51
N LEU A 142 26.76 11.58 -0.42
CA LEU A 142 26.87 12.34 0.82
C LEU A 142 27.69 13.63 0.66
N MET A 143 28.78 13.61 -0.11
CA MET A 143 29.58 14.81 -0.35
C MET A 143 28.80 15.83 -1.17
N ASP A 144 28.11 15.37 -2.22
CA ASP A 144 27.29 16.22 -3.09
C ASP A 144 26.12 16.87 -2.31
N LEU A 145 25.58 16.15 -1.32
CA LEU A 145 24.47 16.59 -0.48
C LEU A 145 24.90 17.20 0.86
N SER A 146 26.16 17.66 0.97
CA SER A 146 26.69 18.33 2.17
C SER A 146 26.51 17.53 3.48
N GLY A 147 26.56 16.20 3.40
CA GLY A 147 26.40 15.28 4.53
C GLY A 147 24.94 14.94 4.89
N ASN A 148 23.96 15.32 4.08
CA ASN A 148 22.56 14.95 4.27
C ASN A 148 22.32 13.46 3.94
N TYR A 149 22.55 12.62 4.94
CA TYR A 149 22.36 11.17 4.83
C TYR A 149 20.90 10.75 4.60
N VAL A 150 19.92 11.61 4.91
CA VAL A 150 18.50 11.30 4.67
C VAL A 150 18.23 11.33 3.17
N GLN A 151 18.64 12.41 2.51
CA GLN A 151 18.50 12.56 1.06
C GLN A 151 19.38 11.55 0.30
N ALA A 152 20.61 11.30 0.77
CA ALA A 152 21.50 10.33 0.12
C ALA A 152 20.95 8.89 0.17
N ALA A 153 20.38 8.46 1.30
CA ALA A 153 19.85 7.10 1.45
C ALA A 153 18.44 6.91 0.83
N LEU A 154 17.68 7.99 0.63
CA LEU A 154 16.29 7.94 0.19
C LEU A 154 16.10 7.21 -1.15
N PRO A 155 16.84 7.52 -2.23
CA PRO A 155 16.69 6.82 -3.52
C PRO A 155 16.89 5.30 -3.40
N PHE A 156 17.88 4.88 -2.61
CA PHE A 156 18.15 3.47 -2.34
C PHE A 156 16.97 2.81 -1.61
N ILE A 157 16.44 3.44 -0.56
CA ILE A 157 15.29 2.91 0.18
C ILE A 157 14.06 2.81 -0.72
N LEU A 158 13.77 3.83 -1.51
CA LEU A 158 12.63 3.81 -2.44
C LEU A 158 12.75 2.68 -3.45
N SER A 159 13.93 2.49 -4.04
CA SER A 159 14.19 1.39 -4.98
C SER A 159 14.01 0.02 -4.32
N LEU A 160 14.59 -0.16 -3.12
CA LEU A 160 14.49 -1.38 -2.34
C LEU A 160 13.03 -1.74 -2.02
N LEU A 161 12.26 -0.78 -1.52
CA LEU A 161 10.85 -0.99 -1.17
C LEU A 161 9.99 -1.24 -2.42
N GLN A 162 10.26 -0.55 -3.52
CA GLN A 162 9.54 -0.76 -4.79
C GLN A 162 9.80 -2.15 -5.37
N GLN A 163 11.05 -2.63 -5.31
CA GLN A 163 11.41 -4.00 -5.72
C GLN A 163 10.79 -5.06 -4.81
N GLY A 164 10.85 -4.85 -3.49
CA GLY A 164 10.36 -5.80 -2.50
C GLY A 164 8.85 -5.95 -2.42
N LEU A 165 8.12 -4.83 -2.47
CA LEU A 165 6.66 -4.83 -2.46
C LEU A 165 6.08 -5.18 -3.84
N GLY A 166 6.82 -4.89 -4.92
CA GLY A 166 6.53 -5.33 -6.26
C GLY A 166 5.08 -5.06 -6.68
N GLN A 167 4.36 -6.11 -7.08
CA GLN A 167 3.00 -5.99 -7.60
C GLN A 167 1.94 -5.68 -6.53
N ARG A 168 2.27 -5.77 -5.23
CA ARG A 168 1.34 -5.55 -4.10
C ARG A 168 0.92 -4.10 -3.96
N ILE A 169 1.66 -3.17 -4.55
CA ILE A 169 1.38 -1.75 -4.49
C ILE A 169 1.01 -1.20 -5.86
N HIS A 170 0.09 -0.25 -5.88
CA HIS A 170 -0.12 0.67 -6.98
C HIS A 170 0.92 1.80 -6.95
N GLN A 171 1.25 2.28 -5.75
CA GLN A 171 2.11 3.45 -5.58
C GLN A 171 2.89 3.41 -4.27
N LEU A 172 4.14 3.87 -4.34
CA LEU A 172 4.99 4.19 -3.20
C LEU A 172 5.18 5.70 -3.16
N THR A 173 4.87 6.31 -2.02
CA THR A 173 5.05 7.75 -1.75
C THR A 173 5.98 7.94 -0.57
N HIS A 174 6.60 9.10 -0.47
CA HIS A 174 7.35 9.50 0.71
C HIS A 174 7.12 10.98 1.01
N SER A 175 7.38 11.37 2.25
CA SER A 175 7.29 12.75 2.70
C SER A 175 8.52 13.06 3.53
N LEU A 176 9.27 14.03 3.03
CA LEU A 176 10.36 14.65 3.75
C LEU A 176 9.77 15.75 4.65
N ALA A 177 10.33 15.90 5.84
CA ALA A 177 10.02 17.04 6.68
C ALA A 177 10.48 18.33 5.99
N PRO A 178 9.74 19.45 6.13
CA PRO A 178 10.25 20.76 5.73
C PRO A 178 11.61 21.01 6.39
N ASP A 179 12.48 21.75 5.70
CA ASP A 179 13.74 22.16 6.29
C ASP A 179 13.45 22.96 7.57
N PRO A 180 14.09 22.60 8.70
CA PRO A 180 13.87 23.32 9.94
C PRO A 180 14.32 24.76 9.78
N GLU A 181 13.57 25.69 10.36
CA GLU A 181 14.02 27.08 10.50
C GLU A 181 14.85 27.23 11.78
N TRP A 182 15.96 27.95 11.72
CA TRP A 182 16.82 28.22 12.87
C TRP A 182 17.28 29.68 12.90
N SER A 183 17.66 30.15 14.10
CA SER A 183 18.24 31.48 14.26
C SER A 183 19.60 31.57 13.56
N VAL A 184 19.88 32.70 12.92
CA VAL A 184 21.18 33.00 12.30
C VAL A 184 22.34 32.92 13.31
N GLU A 185 22.04 33.19 14.58
CA GLU A 185 23.01 33.13 15.69
C GLU A 185 23.19 31.70 16.25
N GLY A 186 22.34 30.75 15.85
CA GLY A 186 22.34 29.37 16.33
C GLY A 186 23.12 28.41 15.43
N GLU A 187 23.48 27.24 15.97
CA GLU A 187 24.01 26.15 15.16
C GLU A 187 22.95 25.60 14.20
N ALA A 188 23.39 25.21 13.00
CA ALA A 188 22.52 24.56 12.02
C ALA A 188 21.89 23.28 12.61
N PRO A 189 20.59 23.05 12.40
CA PRO A 189 19.90 21.85 12.86
C PRO A 189 20.57 20.58 12.34
N LYS A 190 20.81 19.64 13.26
CA LYS A 190 21.39 18.35 12.90
C LYS A 190 20.30 17.47 12.29
N TYR A 191 20.61 16.75 11.21
CA TYR A 191 19.67 15.82 10.56
C TYR A 191 19.06 14.78 11.51
N LYS A 192 19.76 14.44 12.60
CA LYS A 192 19.25 13.51 13.63
C LYS A 192 18.02 14.01 14.40
N ALA A 193 17.80 15.32 14.40
CA ALA A 193 16.70 15.98 15.10
C ALA A 193 15.50 16.23 14.17
N GLN A 194 15.56 15.79 12.91
CA GLN A 194 14.46 15.94 11.97
C GLN A 194 13.29 15.00 12.31
N PRO A 195 12.05 15.38 11.96
CA PRO A 195 10.89 14.51 12.09
C PRO A 195 11.04 13.18 11.33
N PRO A 196 10.27 12.14 11.68
CA PRO A 196 10.34 10.84 11.02
C PRO A 196 10.11 10.90 9.51
N LEU A 197 10.91 10.17 8.75
CA LEU A 197 10.72 10.00 7.31
C LEU A 197 9.53 9.07 7.08
N SER A 198 8.50 9.55 6.38
CA SER A 198 7.26 8.80 6.18
C SER A 198 7.19 8.22 4.77
N PHE A 199 6.72 6.98 4.66
CA PHE A 199 6.46 6.26 3.41
C PHE A 199 4.99 5.83 3.37
N GLY A 200 4.27 6.20 2.33
CA GLY A 200 2.88 5.82 2.12
C GLY A 200 2.76 4.78 1.00
N LEU A 201 2.01 3.72 1.24
CA LEU A 201 1.69 2.68 0.26
C LEU A 201 0.22 2.77 -0.14
N LEU A 202 -0.02 2.80 -1.45
CA LEU A 202 -1.32 2.50 -2.03
C LEU A 202 -1.30 1.03 -2.46
N LEU A 203 -2.09 0.18 -1.82
CA LEU A 203 -2.06 -1.27 -1.96
C LEU A 203 -2.97 -1.74 -3.10
N LYS A 204 -2.66 -2.93 -3.64
CA LYS A 204 -3.58 -3.72 -4.48
C LYS A 204 -4.26 -4.77 -3.61
N PRO A 205 -5.56 -4.64 -3.28
CA PRO A 205 -6.23 -5.53 -2.32
C PRO A 205 -6.08 -7.02 -2.65
N GLU A 206 -6.03 -7.37 -3.94
CA GLU A 206 -5.96 -8.75 -4.43
C GLU A 206 -4.64 -9.44 -4.08
N LEU A 207 -3.55 -8.67 -3.97
CA LEU A 207 -2.20 -9.18 -3.77
C LEU A 207 -1.60 -8.79 -2.42
N ALA A 208 -2.06 -7.69 -1.81
CA ALA A 208 -1.49 -7.13 -0.59
C ALA A 208 -1.47 -8.13 0.57
N ALA A 209 -2.56 -8.88 0.75
CA ALA A 209 -2.72 -9.88 1.81
C ALA A 209 -2.14 -11.27 1.47
N SER A 210 -1.49 -11.46 0.31
CA SER A 210 -0.88 -12.74 -0.05
C SER A 210 0.32 -13.05 0.87
N VAL A 211 0.28 -14.16 1.59
CA VAL A 211 1.41 -14.61 2.42
C VAL A 211 2.56 -15.20 1.61
N LEU A 212 2.34 -15.53 0.34
CA LEU A 212 3.33 -16.18 -0.50
C LEU A 212 3.82 -15.21 -1.57
N GLU A 213 5.14 -15.01 -1.63
CA GLU A 213 5.82 -14.33 -2.72
C GLU A 213 6.39 -15.38 -3.66
N LYS A 214 5.83 -15.49 -4.87
CA LYS A 214 6.31 -16.44 -5.88
C LYS A 214 7.38 -15.77 -6.73
N GLY A 215 8.60 -16.27 -6.62
CA GLY A 215 9.72 -15.85 -7.44
C GLY A 215 9.78 -16.54 -8.81
N PRO A 216 10.84 -16.28 -9.59
CA PRO A 216 11.07 -16.93 -10.87
C PRO A 216 11.45 -18.42 -10.69
N ALA A 217 11.39 -19.18 -11.79
CA ALA A 217 11.84 -20.56 -11.82
C ALA A 217 13.32 -20.69 -11.42
N ALA A 218 13.67 -21.79 -10.76
CA ALA A 218 15.00 -21.98 -10.15
C ALA A 218 16.17 -21.93 -11.16
N ASP A 219 15.89 -22.26 -12.41
CA ASP A 219 16.82 -22.23 -13.56
C ASP A 219 16.92 -20.85 -14.22
N ASN A 220 16.04 -19.92 -13.88
CA ASN A 220 16.06 -18.58 -14.44
C ASN A 220 17.17 -17.74 -13.78
N PRO A 221 17.97 -16.97 -14.55
CA PRO A 221 19.00 -16.09 -13.98
C PRO A 221 18.44 -15.08 -12.96
N LYS A 222 17.18 -14.65 -13.11
CA LYS A 222 16.50 -13.76 -12.16
C LYS A 222 16.30 -14.38 -10.77
N ALA A 223 16.43 -15.70 -10.62
CA ALA A 223 16.37 -16.36 -9.32
C ALA A 223 17.56 -15.98 -8.43
N VAL A 224 18.70 -15.58 -9.01
CA VAL A 224 19.84 -15.07 -8.24
C VAL A 224 19.49 -13.71 -7.62
N GLU A 225 18.90 -12.81 -8.40
CA GLU A 225 18.45 -11.49 -7.91
C GLU A 225 17.38 -11.65 -6.82
N PHE A 226 16.43 -12.58 -7.00
CA PHE A 226 15.42 -12.88 -5.98
C PHE A 226 16.05 -13.39 -4.67
N ARG A 227 17.01 -14.31 -4.74
CA ARG A 227 17.74 -14.80 -3.56
C ARG A 227 18.58 -13.71 -2.89
N GLN A 228 19.16 -12.79 -3.67
CA GLN A 228 19.91 -11.66 -3.12
C GLN A 228 18.98 -10.67 -2.39
N LEU A 229 17.81 -10.39 -2.97
CA LEU A 229 16.81 -9.50 -2.37
C LEU A 229 16.26 -10.08 -1.06
N TRP A 230 15.91 -11.37 -1.05
CA TRP A 230 15.25 -12.01 0.10
C TRP A 230 16.19 -12.75 1.04
N GLY A 231 17.48 -12.85 0.73
CA GLY A 231 18.50 -13.48 1.56
C GLY A 231 18.08 -14.85 2.08
N SER A 232 18.12 -15.01 3.40
CA SER A 232 17.82 -16.27 4.08
C SER A 232 16.34 -16.67 4.08
N ARG A 233 15.43 -15.77 3.68
CA ARG A 233 13.99 -16.07 3.57
C ARG A 233 13.61 -16.73 2.24
N SER A 234 14.48 -16.70 1.23
CA SER A 234 14.24 -17.37 -0.05
C SER A 234 14.44 -18.87 0.07
N GLU A 235 13.45 -19.64 -0.35
CA GLU A 235 13.51 -21.10 -0.40
C GLU A 235 12.95 -21.65 -1.71
N LEU A 236 13.46 -22.81 -2.14
CA LEU A 236 12.93 -23.52 -3.30
C LEU A 236 11.63 -24.25 -2.91
N ARG A 237 10.55 -23.93 -3.61
CA ARG A 237 9.23 -24.52 -3.35
C ARG A 237 8.68 -25.17 -4.60
N ARG A 238 8.20 -26.40 -4.44
CA ARG A 238 7.41 -27.10 -5.47
C ARG A 238 5.93 -26.74 -5.29
N PHE A 239 5.30 -26.27 -6.36
CA PHE A 239 3.89 -25.90 -6.40
C PHE A 239 3.01 -27.05 -6.92
N GLN A 240 1.69 -26.93 -6.76
CA GLN A 240 0.72 -27.96 -7.19
C GLN A 240 0.72 -28.17 -8.71
N ASP A 241 1.12 -27.16 -9.47
CA ASP A 241 1.34 -27.22 -10.92
C ASP A 241 2.63 -27.98 -11.31
N GLY A 242 3.40 -28.46 -10.34
CA GLY A 242 4.67 -29.15 -10.53
C GLY A 242 5.88 -28.21 -10.75
N SER A 243 5.65 -26.90 -10.83
CA SER A 243 6.72 -25.91 -11.00
C SER A 243 7.58 -25.82 -9.74
N ILE A 244 8.89 -25.66 -9.92
CA ILE A 244 9.87 -25.41 -8.84
C ILE A 244 10.39 -24.00 -9.03
N THR A 245 10.01 -23.12 -8.12
CA THR A 245 10.42 -21.71 -8.15
C THR A 245 11.00 -21.30 -6.81
N GLU A 246 11.78 -20.22 -6.81
CA GLU A 246 12.08 -19.52 -5.56
C GLU A 246 10.78 -18.98 -4.96
N ALA A 247 10.67 -18.96 -3.64
CA ALA A 247 9.52 -18.42 -2.95
C ALA A 247 9.91 -17.89 -1.56
N VAL A 248 9.10 -16.95 -1.05
CA VAL A 248 9.16 -16.47 0.33
C VAL A 248 7.79 -16.62 0.96
N LEU A 249 7.73 -17.20 2.16
CA LEU A 249 6.52 -17.31 2.96
C LEU A 249 6.55 -16.32 4.14
N TRP A 250 5.50 -15.51 4.22
CA TRP A 250 5.24 -14.56 5.30
C TRP A 250 4.27 -15.14 6.33
N GLU A 251 4.29 -14.58 7.53
CA GLU A 251 3.37 -14.97 8.60
C GLU A 251 1.98 -14.39 8.32
N GLY A 252 0.94 -15.20 8.51
CA GLY A 252 -0.43 -14.80 8.19
C GLY A 252 -1.43 -15.94 8.32
N GLU A 253 -1.65 -16.41 9.54
CA GLU A 253 -2.65 -17.45 9.82
C GLU A 253 -4.07 -16.88 9.67
N SER A 254 -4.31 -15.69 10.23
CA SER A 254 -5.58 -14.94 10.09
C SER A 254 -5.49 -13.79 9.09
N MET A 255 -6.63 -13.32 8.60
CA MET A 255 -6.77 -12.14 7.73
C MET A 255 -6.18 -10.89 8.37
N CYS A 256 -6.32 -10.76 9.69
CA CYS A 256 -5.69 -9.71 10.48
C CYS A 256 -4.16 -9.71 10.35
N GLN A 257 -3.52 -10.87 10.48
CA GLN A 257 -2.07 -10.98 10.28
C GLN A 257 -1.67 -10.81 8.81
N LYS A 258 -2.47 -11.34 7.87
CA LYS A 258 -2.22 -11.22 6.42
C LYS A 258 -2.19 -9.76 5.96
N ARG A 259 -3.00 -8.88 6.54
CA ARG A 259 -2.96 -7.43 6.27
C ARG A 259 -1.63 -6.79 6.68
N LEU A 260 -0.89 -7.38 7.62
CA LEU A 260 0.42 -6.88 8.06
C LEU A 260 1.58 -7.43 7.23
N VAL A 261 1.35 -8.25 6.21
CA VAL A 261 2.42 -8.75 5.32
C VAL A 261 3.24 -7.62 4.68
N PRO A 262 2.66 -6.52 4.16
CA PRO A 262 3.44 -5.37 3.68
C PRO A 262 4.37 -4.78 4.75
N GLN A 263 3.92 -4.74 6.02
CA GLN A 263 4.75 -4.29 7.14
C GLN A 263 5.92 -5.24 7.38
N GLN A 264 5.68 -6.55 7.37
CA GLN A 264 6.72 -7.57 7.53
C GLN A 264 7.78 -7.44 6.43
N ILE A 265 7.35 -7.25 5.16
CA ILE A 265 8.24 -7.04 4.02
C ILE A 265 9.12 -5.81 4.20
N VAL A 266 8.50 -4.64 4.47
CA VAL A 266 9.23 -3.37 4.65
C VAL A 266 10.27 -3.50 5.76
N THR A 267 9.86 -4.01 6.90
CA THR A 267 10.73 -4.17 8.08
C THR A 267 11.90 -5.10 7.78
N TYR A 268 11.63 -6.25 7.17
CA TYR A 268 12.65 -7.24 6.81
C TYR A 268 13.68 -6.66 5.84
N LEU A 269 13.23 -5.98 4.78
CA LEU A 269 14.12 -5.43 3.76
C LEU A 269 14.99 -4.30 4.30
N LEU A 270 14.40 -3.39 5.09
CA LEU A 270 15.15 -2.31 5.73
C LEU A 270 16.21 -2.86 6.71
N GLN A 271 15.89 -3.91 7.45
CA GLN A 271 16.87 -4.57 8.32
C GLN A 271 17.99 -5.23 7.52
N LEU A 272 17.64 -6.05 6.52
CA LEU A 272 18.61 -6.83 5.74
C LEU A 272 19.55 -5.95 4.92
N HIS A 273 19.01 -4.94 4.24
CA HIS A 273 19.76 -4.17 3.24
C HIS A 273 20.19 -2.78 3.70
N ALA A 274 19.48 -2.20 4.69
CA ALA A 274 19.77 -0.85 5.18
C ALA A 274 20.33 -0.81 6.63
N ASP A 275 20.45 -1.93 7.33
CA ASP A 275 20.85 -2.01 8.75
C ASP A 275 19.92 -1.20 9.68
N ILE A 276 18.66 -1.06 9.29
CA ILE A 276 17.64 -0.36 10.08
C ILE A 276 16.86 -1.41 10.89
N PRO A 277 16.93 -1.37 12.23
CA PRO A 277 16.21 -2.33 13.06
C PRO A 277 14.71 -2.08 13.01
N GLU A 278 13.93 -3.13 13.23
CA GLU A 278 12.46 -3.06 13.30
C GLU A 278 11.94 -2.01 14.29
N ALA A 279 12.60 -1.86 15.44
CA ALA A 279 12.22 -0.87 16.45
C ALA A 279 12.26 0.59 15.95
N SER A 280 13.00 0.88 14.88
CA SER A 280 13.07 2.21 14.27
C SER A 280 11.96 2.45 13.23
N VAL A 281 11.17 1.43 12.89
CA VAL A 281 10.08 1.49 11.91
C VAL A 281 8.74 1.44 12.65
N ARG A 282 7.92 2.47 12.46
CA ARG A 282 6.58 2.56 13.04
C ARG A 282 5.52 2.43 11.94
N HIS A 283 4.56 1.54 12.11
CA HIS A 283 3.35 1.48 11.29
C HIS A 283 2.27 2.38 11.90
N VAL A 284 1.74 3.32 11.13
CA VAL A 284 0.79 4.36 11.60
C VAL A 284 -0.64 4.11 11.07
N GLY A 285 -0.82 3.14 10.17
CA GLY A 285 -2.09 2.86 9.48
C GLY A 285 -2.86 1.62 9.95
N GLY A 286 -2.36 0.85 10.92
CA GLY A 286 -3.04 -0.35 11.40
C GLY A 286 -4.04 -0.04 12.51
N MET A 287 -5.33 0.09 12.19
CA MET A 287 -6.40 0.21 13.21
C MET A 287 -6.84 -1.13 13.78
N ASP A 288 -6.27 -2.24 13.29
CA ASP A 288 -6.64 -3.59 13.71
C ASP A 288 -6.49 -3.78 15.22
N ASP A 289 -5.56 -3.08 15.90
CA ASP A 289 -5.40 -3.13 17.36
C ASP A 289 -6.66 -2.75 18.15
N VAL A 290 -7.56 -1.95 17.56
CA VAL A 290 -8.82 -1.54 18.18
C VAL A 290 -9.92 -2.61 18.01
N VAL A 291 -9.84 -3.42 16.94
CA VAL A 291 -10.88 -4.38 16.53
C VAL A 291 -10.47 -5.83 16.82
N LYS A 292 -9.17 -6.09 17.03
CA LYS A 292 -8.62 -7.40 17.37
C LYS A 292 -9.31 -7.95 18.62
N THR A 293 -9.81 -9.18 18.52
CA THR A 293 -10.36 -9.92 19.65
C THR A 293 -9.29 -10.82 20.28
N GLY A 294 -9.37 -11.02 21.60
CA GLY A 294 -8.36 -11.72 22.42
C GLY A 294 -8.43 -13.25 22.37
N SER A 295 -8.55 -13.85 21.19
CA SER A 295 -8.40 -15.29 20.97
C SER A 295 -6.92 -15.72 20.93
N GLU A 296 -6.64 -17.03 20.98
CA GLU A 296 -5.27 -17.57 20.86
C GLU A 296 -4.57 -17.12 19.56
N VAL A 297 -5.33 -16.99 18.46
CA VAL A 297 -4.89 -16.35 17.22
C VAL A 297 -5.63 -15.02 17.06
N PRO A 298 -4.94 -13.88 16.88
CA PRO A 298 -5.60 -12.59 16.70
C PRO A 298 -6.49 -12.57 15.45
N THR A 299 -7.76 -12.22 15.62
CA THR A 299 -8.77 -12.12 14.55
C THR A 299 -9.56 -10.82 14.67
N THR A 300 -10.03 -10.33 13.53
CA THR A 300 -10.94 -9.18 13.39
C THR A 300 -12.36 -9.59 12.98
N GLY A 301 -12.64 -10.90 12.92
CA GLY A 301 -13.98 -11.46 12.74
C GLY A 301 -14.34 -11.98 11.37
N GLU A 302 -13.45 -11.85 10.39
CA GLU A 302 -13.70 -12.25 9.01
C GLU A 302 -13.84 -13.77 8.89
N GLU A 303 -12.98 -14.54 9.54
CA GLU A 303 -13.03 -15.99 9.59
C GLU A 303 -14.33 -16.49 10.24
N GLU A 304 -14.71 -15.89 11.36
CA GLU A 304 -15.95 -16.19 12.07
C GLU A 304 -17.18 -15.87 11.20
N SER A 305 -17.17 -14.73 10.52
CA SER A 305 -18.25 -14.33 9.59
C SER A 305 -18.35 -15.30 8.41
N LEU A 306 -17.21 -15.72 7.85
CA LEU A 306 -17.16 -16.73 6.79
C LEU A 306 -17.75 -18.06 7.25
N ALA A 307 -17.47 -18.49 8.47
CA ALA A 307 -18.06 -19.71 9.04
C ALA A 307 -19.59 -19.61 9.14
N VAL A 308 -20.14 -18.45 9.51
CA VAL A 308 -21.58 -18.20 9.51
C VAL A 308 -22.17 -18.24 8.11
N VAL A 309 -21.51 -17.63 7.12
CA VAL A 309 -21.94 -17.67 5.71
C VAL A 309 -21.98 -19.12 5.21
N GLN A 310 -20.94 -19.90 5.47
CA GLN A 310 -20.87 -21.32 5.07
C GLN A 310 -21.96 -22.16 5.74
N ALA A 311 -22.23 -21.93 7.03
CA ALA A 311 -23.30 -22.61 7.76
C ALA A 311 -24.71 -22.24 7.23
N TYR A 312 -24.91 -20.97 6.88
CA TYR A 312 -26.15 -20.49 6.24
C TYR A 312 -26.34 -21.12 4.86
N ASP A 313 -25.31 -21.18 4.02
CA ASP A 313 -25.38 -21.80 2.71
C ASP A 313 -25.72 -23.29 2.81
N ASP A 314 -25.15 -23.98 3.79
CA ASP A 314 -25.47 -25.38 4.06
C ASP A 314 -26.91 -25.59 4.52
N LEU A 315 -27.41 -24.75 5.42
CA LEU A 315 -28.81 -24.76 5.84
C LEU A 315 -29.75 -24.47 4.67
N SER A 316 -29.42 -23.46 3.85
CA SER A 316 -30.20 -23.10 2.66
C SER A 316 -30.31 -24.29 1.70
N ARG A 317 -29.18 -24.96 1.39
CA ARG A 317 -29.20 -26.18 0.56
C ARG A 317 -30.09 -27.28 1.15
N LYS A 318 -30.04 -27.49 2.47
CA LYS A 318 -30.89 -28.50 3.14
C LYS A 318 -32.37 -28.14 3.06
N LEU A 319 -32.73 -26.88 3.26
CA LEU A 319 -34.11 -26.40 3.16
C LEU A 319 -34.68 -26.57 1.75
N TRP A 320 -33.88 -26.30 0.72
CA TRP A 320 -34.27 -26.50 -0.67
C TRP A 320 -34.52 -27.96 -1.03
N ASN A 321 -33.81 -28.89 -0.39
CA ASN A 321 -33.95 -30.33 -0.63
C ASN A 321 -34.98 -31.01 0.29
N LEU A 322 -35.78 -30.24 1.04
CA LEU A 322 -36.84 -30.82 1.88
C LEU A 322 -37.99 -31.36 1.02
N GLU A 323 -38.21 -32.67 1.10
CA GLU A 323 -39.34 -33.36 0.50
C GLU A 323 -40.50 -33.53 1.50
N GLY A 324 -41.73 -33.64 1.01
CA GLY A 324 -42.92 -33.90 1.84
C GLY A 324 -43.60 -32.66 2.42
N LEU A 325 -43.17 -31.45 2.03
CA LEU A 325 -43.88 -30.21 2.36
C LEU A 325 -45.09 -30.01 1.41
N PRO A 326 -46.24 -29.53 1.90
CA PRO A 326 -47.40 -29.21 1.04
C PRO A 326 -47.11 -28.14 -0.02
N LEU A 327 -46.14 -27.26 0.25
CA LEU A 327 -45.65 -26.22 -0.66
C LEU A 327 -44.13 -26.27 -0.70
N SER A 328 -43.54 -26.14 -1.88
CA SER A 328 -42.09 -26.05 -2.04
C SER A 328 -41.56 -24.70 -1.54
N ILE A 329 -40.33 -24.72 -1.04
CA ILE A 329 -39.62 -23.51 -0.64
C ILE A 329 -39.09 -22.83 -1.92
N THR A 330 -39.43 -21.55 -2.11
CA THR A 330 -39.05 -20.78 -3.31
C THR A 330 -37.79 -19.93 -3.11
N ALA A 331 -37.52 -19.49 -1.87
CA ALA A 331 -36.36 -18.69 -1.53
C ALA A 331 -36.01 -18.79 -0.04
N VAL A 332 -34.72 -18.75 0.26
CA VAL A 332 -34.18 -18.58 1.61
C VAL A 332 -33.27 -17.36 1.54
N GLN A 333 -33.59 -16.31 2.30
CA GLN A 333 -32.89 -15.03 2.27
C GLN A 333 -32.37 -14.65 3.65
N GLY A 334 -31.06 -14.48 3.76
CA GLY A 334 -30.38 -14.07 4.97
C GLY A 334 -30.28 -12.55 5.07
N ALA A 335 -30.93 -11.95 6.06
CA ALA A 335 -30.90 -10.50 6.29
C ALA A 335 -29.93 -10.06 7.40
N HIS A 336 -29.29 -11.02 8.09
CA HIS A 336 -28.47 -10.75 9.27
C HIS A 336 -27.12 -10.07 8.91
N PRO A 337 -26.64 -9.08 9.69
CA PRO A 337 -25.36 -8.40 9.45
C PRO A 337 -24.14 -9.34 9.30
N ALA A 338 -24.12 -10.46 10.02
CA ALA A 338 -23.08 -11.49 9.94
C ALA A 338 -22.84 -12.00 8.51
N LEU A 339 -23.91 -12.07 7.70
CA LEU A 339 -23.86 -12.61 6.33
C LEU A 339 -23.32 -11.60 5.31
N ARG A 340 -23.10 -10.35 5.73
CA ARG A 340 -22.60 -9.26 4.88
C ARG A 340 -21.40 -8.54 5.50
N TYR A 341 -20.73 -9.15 6.47
CA TYR A 341 -19.54 -8.61 7.14
C TYR A 341 -19.75 -7.22 7.79
N THR A 342 -20.99 -6.90 8.20
CA THR A 342 -21.32 -5.61 8.85
C THR A 342 -21.69 -5.78 10.33
N GLN A 343 -21.37 -6.91 10.94
CA GLN A 343 -21.60 -7.11 12.36
C GLN A 343 -20.46 -6.49 13.16
N VAL A 344 -20.80 -5.72 14.21
CA VAL A 344 -19.79 -5.01 15.04
C VAL A 344 -18.86 -5.98 15.78
N PHE A 345 -19.41 -7.08 16.29
CA PHE A 345 -18.65 -8.10 17.01
C PHE A 345 -18.63 -9.41 16.23
N PRO A 346 -17.48 -10.08 16.15
CA PRO A 346 -17.37 -11.38 15.49
C PRO A 346 -18.38 -12.40 16.05
N PRO A 347 -19.09 -13.17 15.22
CA PRO A 347 -20.02 -14.17 15.70
C PRO A 347 -19.27 -15.32 16.39
N GLN A 348 -19.66 -15.66 17.62
CA GLN A 348 -19.05 -16.77 18.37
C GLN A 348 -19.93 -18.03 18.29
N PRO A 349 -19.34 -19.22 18.09
CA PRO A 349 -20.08 -20.47 18.15
C PRO A 349 -20.69 -20.70 19.54
N LEU A 350 -21.99 -21.02 19.58
CA LEU A 350 -22.66 -21.38 20.83
C LEU A 350 -22.17 -22.74 21.32
N LYS A 351 -21.62 -22.80 22.53
CA LYS A 351 -21.42 -24.07 23.24
C LYS A 351 -22.76 -24.55 23.79
N VAL A 352 -23.38 -25.50 23.08
CA VAL A 352 -24.66 -26.08 23.48
C VAL A 352 -24.49 -26.92 24.73
N ASP A 353 -25.27 -26.65 25.78
CA ASP A 353 -25.37 -27.55 26.93
C ASP A 353 -26.27 -28.74 26.56
N TYR A 354 -25.63 -29.87 26.25
CA TYR A 354 -26.30 -31.11 25.84
C TYR A 354 -27.24 -31.69 26.91
N THR A 355 -27.18 -31.25 28.18
CA THR A 355 -28.08 -31.74 29.22
C THR A 355 -29.54 -31.33 28.99
N PHE A 356 -29.77 -30.25 28.24
CA PHE A 356 -31.09 -29.70 27.89
C PHE A 356 -31.78 -30.45 26.73
N PHE A 357 -31.09 -31.39 26.08
CA PHE A 357 -31.58 -32.07 24.89
C PHE A 357 -31.56 -33.59 25.03
N ASP A 358 -32.52 -34.24 24.39
CA ASP A 358 -32.49 -35.67 24.08
C ASP A 358 -31.90 -35.88 22.68
N LYS A 359 -31.10 -36.92 22.51
CA LYS A 359 -30.59 -37.32 21.20
C LYS A 359 -31.58 -38.27 20.55
N GLU A 360 -32.14 -37.86 19.43
CA GLU A 360 -32.97 -38.74 18.63
C GLU A 360 -32.10 -39.83 17.98
N LYS A 361 -32.42 -41.10 18.24
CA LYS A 361 -31.56 -42.24 17.89
C LYS A 361 -31.37 -42.42 16.37
N THR A 362 -32.35 -42.01 15.58
CA THR A 362 -32.39 -42.18 14.11
C THR A 362 -31.72 -41.03 13.37
N SER A 363 -32.04 -39.78 13.72
CA SER A 363 -31.54 -38.59 13.01
C SER A 363 -30.25 -38.02 13.60
N ARG A 364 -29.85 -38.47 14.80
CA ARG A 364 -28.81 -37.85 15.64
C ARG A 364 -29.08 -36.37 15.96
N SER A 365 -30.31 -35.91 15.79
CA SER A 365 -30.71 -34.54 16.10
C SER A 365 -30.87 -34.34 17.61
N LEU A 366 -30.65 -33.11 18.07
CA LEU A 366 -30.90 -32.70 19.45
C LEU A 366 -32.34 -32.19 19.56
N ILE A 367 -33.16 -32.86 20.36
CA ILE A 367 -34.55 -32.49 20.65
C ILE A 367 -34.61 -31.84 22.03
N PRO A 368 -35.21 -30.65 22.22
CA PRO A 368 -35.36 -30.05 23.54
C PRO A 368 -36.15 -30.95 24.48
N LYS A 369 -35.69 -31.10 25.73
CA LYS A 369 -36.43 -31.86 26.76
C LYS A 369 -37.69 -31.13 27.20
N GLU A 370 -38.75 -31.90 27.45
CA GLU A 370 -40.02 -31.38 27.95
C GLU A 370 -39.80 -30.66 29.29
N GLY A 371 -40.22 -29.39 29.39
CA GLY A 371 -40.07 -28.55 30.59
C GLY A 371 -38.71 -27.86 30.77
N LYS A 372 -37.76 -28.05 29.85
CA LYS A 372 -36.50 -27.28 29.81
C LYS A 372 -36.61 -26.12 28.81
N PRO A 373 -36.00 -24.95 29.07
CA PRO A 373 -36.03 -23.85 28.12
C PRO A 373 -35.33 -24.27 26.81
N CYS A 374 -35.88 -23.86 25.67
CA CYS A 374 -35.15 -23.89 24.40
C CYS A 374 -33.79 -23.19 24.59
N PRO A 375 -32.74 -23.58 23.84
CA PRO A 375 -31.46 -22.89 23.92
C PRO A 375 -31.72 -21.40 23.77
N ALA A 376 -31.26 -20.62 24.74
CA ALA A 376 -31.46 -19.19 24.72
C ALA A 376 -30.90 -18.66 23.40
N TYR A 377 -31.71 -17.93 22.64
CA TYR A 377 -31.19 -17.12 21.56
C TYR A 377 -30.27 -16.10 22.22
N ILE A 378 -28.96 -16.37 22.19
CA ILE A 378 -27.96 -15.42 22.62
C ILE A 378 -27.93 -14.39 21.50
N THR A 379 -28.61 -13.27 21.72
CA THR A 379 -28.32 -12.06 20.96
C THR A 379 -26.80 -11.88 20.99
N PRO A 380 -26.13 -11.61 19.86
CA PRO A 380 -24.70 -11.32 19.88
C PRO A 380 -24.50 -10.02 20.65
N ILE A 381 -24.40 -10.19 21.97
CA ILE A 381 -24.05 -9.27 23.04
C ILE A 381 -24.72 -7.89 22.87
N THR A 382 -25.83 -7.67 23.57
CA THR A 382 -26.17 -6.30 24.00
C THR A 382 -25.00 -5.82 24.86
N GLY A 383 -24.35 -4.74 24.43
CA GLY A 383 -23.19 -4.16 25.08
C GLY A 383 -23.40 -3.77 26.54
#